data_AF-A0A969LDK4-F1
#
_entry.id   AF-A0A969LDK4-F1
#
_cell.length_a   1.000
_cell.length_b   1.000
_cell.length_c   1.000
_cell.angle_alpha   90.00
_cell.angle_beta   90.00
_cell.angle_gamma   90.00
#
_symmetry.space_group_name_H-M   'P 1'
#
loop_
_entity.id
_entity.type
_entity.pdbx_description
1 polymer ?
#
loop_
_entity_poly.entity_id
_entity_poly.type
_entity_poly.pdbx_seq_one_letter_code
_entity_poly.pdbx_strand_id
1 'polypeptide(L)'
;MVPMISALLGGEELQISEVAKVTIDGEVHYAYGFAATETGWVAPDAVGETSSGSGLYAWNFQGGPAPVQPPTESVPEPSLMLGLAAVGGLLAAAKRKA
;
A
#
# COMPACT_ATOMS: atom_id res chain seq x y z
N MET A 1 10.96 22.04 -25.26
CA MET A 1 11.82 21.11 -24.48
C MET A 1 11.32 19.65 -24.53
N VAL A 2 10.20 19.35 -25.21
CA VAL A 2 9.57 18.02 -25.29
C VAL A 2 10.13 17.04 -26.37
N PRO A 3 10.75 17.46 -27.49
CA PRO A 3 11.01 16.52 -28.61
C PRO A 3 12.18 15.55 -28.35
N MET A 4 13.09 15.89 -27.43
CA MET A 4 14.30 15.08 -27.21
C MET A 4 14.03 13.80 -26.40
N ILE A 5 13.06 13.86 -25.48
CA ILE A 5 12.66 12.71 -24.66
C ILE A 5 11.81 11.72 -25.48
N SER A 6 10.89 12.22 -26.31
CA SER A 6 10.07 11.37 -27.19
C SER A 6 10.91 10.62 -28.23
N ALA A 7 11.96 11.25 -28.77
CA ALA A 7 12.89 10.59 -29.69
C ALA A 7 13.78 9.53 -29.01
N LEU A 8 14.15 9.73 -27.74
CA LEU A 8 14.93 8.76 -26.96
C LEU A 8 14.12 7.49 -26.65
N LEU A 9 12.80 7.64 -26.51
CA LEU A 9 11.87 6.56 -26.16
C LEU A 9 11.23 5.88 -27.38
N GLY A 10 11.62 6.26 -28.60
CA GLY A 10 11.09 5.64 -29.82
C GLY A 10 9.58 5.86 -30.05
N GLY A 11 8.99 6.89 -29.42
CA GLY A 11 7.55 7.12 -29.46
C GLY A 11 6.74 6.35 -28.43
N GLU A 12 7.38 5.57 -27.54
CA GLU A 12 6.71 4.92 -26.41
C GLU A 12 6.59 5.86 -25.20
N GLU A 13 5.52 5.70 -24.44
CA GLU A 13 5.31 6.42 -23.19
C GLU A 13 6.21 5.84 -22.10
N LEU A 14 6.94 6.71 -21.39
CA LEU A 14 7.86 6.28 -20.33
C LEU A 14 7.08 5.91 -19.08
N GLN A 15 6.91 4.62 -18.86
CA GLN A 15 6.31 4.08 -17.65
C GLN A 15 7.41 3.77 -16.62
N ILE A 16 7.51 4.60 -15.57
CA ILE A 16 8.51 4.42 -14.50
C ILE A 16 7.85 4.58 -13.14
N SER A 17 8.07 3.58 -12.27
CA SER A 17 7.88 3.73 -10.84
C SER A 17 8.97 4.61 -10.24
N GLU A 18 8.61 5.43 -9.27
CA GLU A 18 9.56 6.11 -8.40
C GLU A 18 10.75 5.22 -8.00
N VAL A 19 11.97 5.78 -7.99
CA VAL A 19 13.15 5.05 -7.50
C VAL A 19 13.22 5.18 -5.99
N ALA A 20 12.95 4.09 -5.27
CA ALA A 20 13.05 4.04 -3.82
C ALA A 20 14.40 3.45 -3.39
N LYS A 21 15.11 4.16 -2.52
CA LYS A 21 16.28 3.61 -1.82
C LYS A 21 15.81 2.89 -0.57
N VAL A 22 16.09 1.59 -0.49
CA VAL A 22 15.69 0.74 0.63
C VAL A 22 16.95 0.23 1.34
N THR A 23 16.91 0.12 2.67
CA THR A 23 18.01 -0.46 3.44
C THR A 23 17.50 -1.65 4.21
N ILE A 24 18.09 -2.83 3.96
CA ILE A 24 17.71 -4.12 4.56
C ILE A 24 19.00 -4.75 5.09
N ASP A 25 19.02 -5.15 6.36
CA ASP A 25 20.18 -5.77 7.00
C ASP A 25 21.51 -4.98 6.87
N GLY A 26 21.41 -3.66 6.74
CA GLY A 26 22.55 -2.75 6.56
C GLY A 26 23.04 -2.63 5.11
N GLU A 27 22.45 -3.35 4.16
CA GLU A 27 22.73 -3.24 2.73
C GLU A 27 21.74 -2.28 2.05
N VAL A 28 22.24 -1.48 1.10
CA VAL A 28 21.44 -0.53 0.33
C VAL A 28 20.98 -1.17 -0.98
N HIS A 29 19.67 -1.15 -1.20
CA HIS A 29 19.02 -1.59 -2.42
C HIS A 29 18.27 -0.44 -3.09
N TYR A 30 18.05 -0.57 -4.40
CA TYR A 30 17.22 0.35 -5.16
C TYR A 30 16.04 -0.43 -5.73
N ALA A 31 14.84 -0.05 -5.32
CA ALA A 31 13.59 -0.62 -5.79
C ALA A 31 13.02 0.28 -6.89
N TYR A 32 12.79 -0.30 -8.07
CA TYR A 32 12.16 0.37 -9.20
C TYR A 32 11.44 -0.67 -10.07
N GLY A 33 10.49 -0.21 -10.88
CA GLY A 33 9.76 -1.03 -11.85
C GLY A 33 9.45 -0.23 -13.11
N PHE A 34 9.56 -0.89 -14.26
CA PHE A 34 9.24 -0.33 -15.59
C PHE A 34 7.98 -0.95 -16.19
N ALA A 35 7.40 -1.93 -15.51
CA ALA A 35 6.14 -2.56 -15.88
C ALA A 35 5.19 -2.40 -14.70
N ALA A 36 4.07 -1.71 -14.90
CA ALA A 36 3.06 -1.65 -13.87
C ALA A 36 2.12 -2.84 -13.94
N THR A 37 1.56 -3.18 -12.79
CA THR A 37 0.45 -4.10 -12.68
C THR A 37 -0.86 -3.32 -12.82
N GLU A 38 -1.81 -3.85 -13.60
CA GLU A 38 -3.16 -3.30 -13.64
C GLU A 38 -3.78 -3.32 -12.24
N THR A 39 -4.25 -2.15 -11.80
CA THR A 39 -4.85 -2.01 -10.46
C THR A 39 -6.27 -2.58 -10.39
N GLY A 40 -6.93 -2.78 -11.55
CA GLY A 40 -8.35 -3.08 -11.64
C GLY A 40 -9.27 -1.93 -11.21
N TRP A 41 -8.71 -0.75 -10.91
CA TRP A 41 -9.48 0.44 -10.54
C TRP A 41 -9.82 1.26 -11.78
N VAL A 42 -11.09 1.65 -11.86
CA VAL A 42 -11.62 2.58 -12.86
C VAL A 42 -12.05 3.84 -12.11
N ALA A 43 -11.43 4.97 -12.45
CA ALA A 43 -11.74 6.26 -11.89
C ALA A 43 -13.15 6.67 -12.35
N PRO A 44 -13.89 7.41 -11.51
CA PRO A 44 -15.27 7.79 -11.83
C PRO A 44 -15.44 8.60 -13.12
N ASP A 45 -14.38 9.25 -13.60
CA ASP A 45 -14.33 10.08 -14.80
C ASP A 45 -13.78 9.34 -16.05
N ALA A 46 -13.41 8.06 -15.90
CA ALA A 46 -12.91 7.23 -16.99
C ALA A 46 -14.07 6.75 -17.89
N VAL A 47 -14.62 7.67 -18.69
CA VAL A 47 -15.72 7.36 -19.62
C VAL A 47 -15.20 6.54 -20.80
N GLY A 48 -15.58 5.25 -20.84
CA GLY A 48 -15.24 4.35 -21.93
C GLY A 48 -13.91 3.61 -21.77
N GLU A 49 -13.24 3.77 -20.63
CA GLU A 49 -12.01 3.04 -20.32
C GLU A 49 -12.24 1.92 -19.30
N THR A 50 -11.50 0.83 -19.46
CA THR A 50 -11.59 -0.34 -18.57
C THR A 50 -10.62 -0.27 -17.39
N SER A 51 -9.74 0.72 -17.34
CA SER A 51 -8.85 1.02 -16.21
C SER A 51 -8.43 2.49 -16.26
N SER A 52 -8.26 3.15 -15.11
CA SER A 52 -7.83 4.56 -15.05
C SER A 52 -6.50 4.76 -14.32
N GLY A 53 -5.82 3.66 -14.00
CA GLY A 53 -4.67 3.66 -13.10
C GLY A 53 -3.76 2.50 -13.39
N SER A 54 -2.74 2.73 -14.21
CA SER A 54 -1.67 1.79 -14.54
C SER A 54 -0.55 1.82 -13.50
N GLY A 55 -0.88 1.89 -12.21
CA GLY A 55 0.04 2.47 -11.23
C GLY A 55 0.62 1.56 -10.16
N LEU A 56 0.28 0.26 -10.10
CA LEU A 56 0.81 -0.58 -9.02
C LEU A 56 2.15 -1.17 -9.43
N TYR A 57 3.22 -0.58 -8.92
CA TYR A 57 4.57 -1.07 -9.09
C TYR A 57 4.97 -1.85 -7.82
N ALA A 58 5.00 -3.17 -7.95
CA ALA A 58 5.46 -4.05 -6.89
C ALA A 58 6.92 -4.43 -7.15
N TRP A 59 7.78 -4.22 -6.17
CA TRP A 59 9.14 -4.74 -6.20
C TRP A 59 9.23 -6.00 -5.34
N ASN A 60 9.73 -7.09 -5.92
CA ASN A 60 10.04 -8.33 -5.22
C ASN A 60 11.56 -8.52 -5.24
N PHE A 61 12.19 -8.55 -4.06
CA PHE A 61 13.61 -8.86 -3.95
C PHE A 61 13.81 -10.37 -4.15
N GLN A 62 14.41 -10.78 -5.28
CA GLN A 62 14.76 -12.19 -5.52
C GLN A 62 15.82 -12.63 -4.50
N GLY A 63 15.45 -13.56 -3.61
CA GLY A 63 16.29 -14.01 -2.49
C GLY A 63 15.98 -13.34 -1.14
N GLY A 64 15.08 -12.35 -1.12
CA GLY A 64 14.47 -11.86 0.11
C GLY A 64 13.43 -12.82 0.65
N PRO A 65 13.13 -12.75 1.96
CA PRO A 65 11.90 -13.38 2.44
C PRO A 65 10.73 -12.88 1.58
N ALA A 66 9.84 -13.81 1.20
CA ALA A 66 8.54 -13.50 0.59
C ALA A 66 7.97 -12.24 1.28
N PRO A 67 7.31 -11.30 0.54
CA PRO A 67 6.95 -9.97 1.02
C PRO A 67 6.58 -10.10 2.48
N VAL A 68 7.47 -9.60 3.35
CA VAL A 68 7.34 -9.80 4.78
C VAL A 68 6.00 -9.19 5.10
N GLN A 69 4.99 -10.04 5.29
CA GLN A 69 3.72 -9.58 5.80
C GLN A 69 4.13 -8.85 7.08
N PRO A 70 3.84 -7.53 7.20
CA PRO A 70 4.17 -6.83 8.42
C PRO A 70 3.65 -7.72 9.56
N PRO A 71 4.48 -8.03 10.57
CA PRO A 71 4.10 -8.99 11.59
C PRO A 71 2.70 -8.63 12.05
N THR A 72 1.76 -9.55 11.82
CA THR A 72 0.37 -9.32 12.18
C THR A 72 0.33 -9.36 13.70
N GLU A 73 0.51 -8.20 14.31
CA GLU A 73 0.34 -8.03 15.73
C GLU A 73 -1.08 -8.46 16.07
N SER A 74 -1.20 -9.36 17.04
CA SER A 74 -2.50 -9.78 17.53
C SER A 74 -3.15 -8.59 18.23
N VAL A 75 -3.92 -7.82 17.48
CA VAL A 75 -4.72 -6.74 18.03
C VAL A 75 -5.95 -7.34 18.72
N PRO A 76 -6.33 -6.85 19.91
CA PRO A 76 -7.56 -7.29 20.55
C PRO A 76 -8.76 -7.10 19.63
N GLU A 77 -9.66 -8.08 19.60
CA GLU A 77 -10.86 -8.00 18.77
C GLU A 77 -11.72 -6.79 19.19
N PRO A 78 -12.31 -6.05 18.23
CA PRO A 78 -13.17 -4.91 18.53
C PRO A 78 -14.33 -5.25 19.49
N SER A 79 -14.86 -6.48 19.38
CA SER A 79 -15.89 -7.04 20.27
C SER A 79 -15.43 -7.16 21.73
N LEU A 80 -14.19 -7.60 21.95
CA LEU A 80 -13.59 -7.70 23.28
C LEU A 80 -13.45 -6.33 23.93
N MET A 81 -12.98 -5.34 23.16
CA MET A 81 -12.85 -3.96 23.63
C MET A 81 -14.21 -3.35 24.00
N LEU A 82 -15.22 -3.52 23.14
CA LEU A 82 -16.57 -3.06 23.40
C LEU A 82 -17.21 -3.77 24.61
N GLY A 83 -16.98 -5.07 24.76
CA GLY A 83 -17.44 -5.84 25.92
C GLY A 83 -16.85 -5.33 27.22
N LEU A 84 -15.53 -5.09 27.26
CA LEU A 84 -14.85 -4.53 28.43
C LEU A 84 -15.33 -3.11 28.76
N ALA A 85 -15.55 -2.27 27.74
CA ALA A 85 -16.08 -0.92 27.93
C ALA A 85 -17.50 -0.94 28.53
N ALA A 86 -18.37 -1.84 28.05
CA ALA A 86 -19.72 -2.00 28.60
C ALA A 86 -19.71 -2.45 30.07
N VAL A 87 -18.88 -3.46 30.40
CA VAL A 87 -18.73 -3.95 31.79
C VAL A 87 -18.17 -2.87 32.70
N GLY A 88 -17.12 -2.16 32.26
CA GLY A 88 -16.55 -1.04 33.01
C GLY A 88 -17.55 0.07 33.26
N GLY A 89 -18.36 0.42 32.25
CA GLY A 89 -19.43 1.42 32.36
C GLY A 89 -20.50 1.03 33.38
N LEU A 90 -20.93 -0.24 33.40
CA LEU A 90 -21.90 -0.75 34.37
C LEU A 90 -21.37 -0.71 35.81
N LEU A 91 -20.12 -1.13 36.02
CA LEU A 91 -19.48 -1.10 37.35
C LEU A 91 -19.29 0.34 37.85
N ALA A 92 -18.87 1.26 36.98
CA ALA A 92 -18.75 2.67 37.32
C ALA A 92 -20.09 3.30 37.68
N ALA A 93 -21.16 2.99 36.93
CA ALA A 93 -22.51 3.47 37.20
C ALA A 93 -23.06 2.91 38.53
N ALA A 94 -22.83 1.63 38.81
CA ALA A 94 -23.26 0.97 40.04
C ALA A 94 -22.60 1.60 41.29
N LYS A 95 -21.29 1.89 41.22
CA LYS A 95 -20.55 2.59 42.28
C LYS A 95 -21.07 3.99 42.57
N ARG A 96 -21.71 4.65 41.60
CA ARG A 96 -22.28 6.00 41.77
C ARG A 96 -23.64 6.02 42.48
N LYS A 97 -24.26 4.84 42.63
CA LYS A 97 -25.55 4.65 43.31
C LYS A 97 -25.42 4.02 44.71
N ALA A 98 -24.20 3.65 45.11
CA ALA A 98 -23.86 3.12 46.43
C ALA A 98 -23.39 4.24 47.36
#